data_AF-A0A329SF31-F1
#
_entry.id   AF-A0A329SF31-F1
#
_cell.length_a   1.000
_cell.length_b   1.000
_cell.length_c   1.000
_cell.angle_alpha   90.00
_cell.angle_beta   90.00
_cell.angle_gamma   90.00
#
_symmetry.space_group_name_H-M   'P 1'
#
loop_
_entity.id
_entity.type
_entity.pdbx_description
1 polymer ?
#
loop_
_entity_poly.entity_id
_entity_poly.type
_entity_poly.pdbx_seq_one_letter_code
_entity_poly.pdbx_strand_id
1 'polypeptide(L)'
;MATALDTVTWKRLQTTEGLSQYQKQNMVRLKAWKLYLWRNADHGVSCAGDLCQDEKGGGQAHLVWECPDAQAFWVNWLRRWGLTEREVSDGGAASALGSIFSFRCQDLPTWLIEWGRSQEEAVWEVLFDVANEMWVRGCAATVTAIWRRNVERVHPEGAVPTTLDGAVAKWVHFVADVFCRFRLSCYPLRGTATMKIAVVNEISRHWWAEIPTGSLRLRNG
;
A
#
# COMPACT_ATOMS: atom_id res chain seq x y z
N MET A 1 -13.73 4.26 7.66
CA MET A 1 -12.92 4.63 6.48
C MET A 1 -13.13 6.09 6.07
N ALA A 2 -14.35 6.54 5.78
CA ALA A 2 -14.63 7.95 5.45
C ALA A 2 -14.02 8.93 6.45
N THR A 3 -14.27 8.72 7.74
CA THR A 3 -13.69 9.52 8.83
C THR A 3 -12.16 9.58 8.79
N ALA A 4 -11.48 8.47 8.44
CA ALA A 4 -10.03 8.44 8.35
C ALA A 4 -9.52 9.26 7.15
N LEU A 5 -10.20 9.18 5.99
CA LEU A 5 -9.89 9.99 4.81
C LEU A 5 -10.12 11.48 5.05
N ASP A 6 -11.09 11.85 5.89
CA ASP A 6 -11.36 13.24 6.25
C ASP A 6 -10.18 13.88 6.99
N THR A 7 -9.41 13.10 7.76
CA THR A 7 -8.17 13.58 8.42
C THR A 7 -7.05 13.92 7.44
N VAL A 8 -7.10 13.40 6.21
CA VAL A 8 -6.06 13.61 5.20
C VAL A 8 -6.28 14.95 4.50
N THR A 9 -5.35 15.90 4.63
CA THR A 9 -5.49 17.18 3.93
C THR A 9 -5.20 17.05 2.43
N TRP A 10 -5.86 17.85 1.60
CA TRP A 10 -5.60 17.89 0.15
C TRP A 10 -4.15 18.26 -0.15
N LYS A 11 -3.60 19.21 0.61
CA LYS A 11 -2.19 19.62 0.52
C LYS A 11 -1.27 18.41 0.71
N ARG A 12 -1.52 17.58 1.73
CA ARG A 12 -0.71 16.38 1.99
C ARG A 12 -0.69 15.43 0.80
N LEU A 13 -1.84 15.16 0.17
CA LEU A 13 -1.91 14.29 -1.02
C LEU A 13 -1.09 14.85 -2.20
N GLN A 14 -1.08 16.17 -2.37
CA GLN A 14 -0.35 16.84 -3.44
C GLN A 14 1.16 16.87 -3.18
N THR A 15 1.57 17.13 -1.93
CA THR A 15 2.97 17.29 -1.53
C THR A 15 3.68 15.98 -1.19
N THR A 16 2.99 14.84 -1.17
CA THR A 16 3.67 13.56 -0.95
C THR A 16 4.64 13.30 -2.10
N GLU A 17 5.93 13.30 -1.80
CA GLU A 17 7.00 13.08 -2.77
C GLU A 17 7.09 11.60 -3.16
N GLY A 18 7.77 11.29 -4.26
CA GLY A 18 7.99 9.91 -4.71
C GLY A 18 6.75 9.14 -5.20
N LEU A 19 5.54 9.68 -5.03
CA LEU A 19 4.34 9.17 -5.68
C LEU A 19 4.28 9.62 -7.13
N SER A 20 3.97 8.68 -8.02
CA SER A 20 3.62 8.98 -9.41
C SER A 20 2.36 9.85 -9.48
N GLN A 21 2.21 10.62 -10.57
CA GLN A 21 1.00 11.40 -10.81
C GLN A 21 -0.26 10.54 -10.76
N TYR A 22 -0.14 9.30 -11.22
CA TYR A 22 -1.24 8.34 -11.22
C TYR A 22 -1.66 7.90 -9.82
N GLN A 23 -0.69 7.60 -8.93
CA GLN A 23 -0.99 7.31 -7.52
C GLN A 23 -1.65 8.51 -6.83
N LYS A 24 -1.14 9.73 -7.08
CA LYS A 24 -1.75 10.96 -6.54
C LYS A 24 -3.20 11.14 -7.01
N GLN A 25 -3.47 10.93 -8.30
CA GLN A 25 -4.84 10.98 -8.85
C GLN A 25 -5.75 9.95 -8.18
N ASN A 26 -5.29 8.72 -7.98
CA ASN A 26 -6.07 7.69 -7.30
C ASN A 26 -6.34 8.04 -5.84
N MET A 27 -5.37 8.60 -5.11
CA MET A 27 -5.60 9.07 -3.72
C MET A 27 -6.57 10.25 -3.66
N VAL A 28 -6.47 11.21 -4.59
CA VAL A 28 -7.40 12.36 -4.67
C VAL A 28 -8.82 11.87 -4.98
N ARG A 29 -8.97 10.95 -5.95
CA ARG A 29 -10.25 10.31 -6.26
C ARG A 29 -10.77 9.53 -5.06
N LEU A 30 -9.89 8.81 -4.36
CA LEU A 30 -10.24 8.06 -3.17
C LEU A 30 -10.84 9.00 -2.11
N LYS A 31 -10.13 10.07 -1.77
CA LYS A 31 -10.58 11.05 -0.78
C LYS A 31 -11.87 11.76 -1.21
N ALA A 32 -12.07 12.01 -2.50
CA ALA A 32 -13.26 12.67 -3.02
C ALA A 32 -14.51 11.75 -3.09
N TRP A 33 -14.42 10.48 -2.68
CA TRP A 33 -15.41 9.43 -3.00
C TRP A 33 -15.72 9.30 -4.50
N LYS A 34 -14.69 9.45 -5.34
CA LYS A 34 -14.77 9.40 -6.81
C LYS A 34 -13.83 8.37 -7.45
N LEU A 35 -13.40 7.36 -6.70
CA LEU A 35 -12.64 6.24 -7.24
C LEU A 35 -13.61 5.22 -7.86
N TYR A 36 -14.20 5.62 -8.98
CA TYR A 36 -15.16 4.81 -9.74
C TYR A 36 -14.45 3.83 -10.69
N LEU A 37 -15.18 2.77 -11.06
CA LEU A 37 -14.85 1.86 -12.15
C LEU A 37 -15.86 2.11 -13.27
N TRP A 38 -15.39 2.19 -14.50
CA TRP A 38 -16.26 2.49 -15.64
C TRP A 38 -16.80 1.18 -16.20
N ARG A 39 -17.94 0.68 -15.70
CA ARG A 39 -18.55 -0.56 -16.21
C ARG A 39 -19.75 -0.23 -17.11
N ASN A 40 -19.61 -0.46 -18.42
CA ASN A 40 -20.61 -0.14 -19.45
C ASN A 40 -20.86 1.38 -19.60
N ALA A 41 -21.99 1.77 -20.19
CA ALA A 41 -22.43 3.17 -20.33
C ALA A 41 -22.76 3.84 -18.98
N ASP A 42 -22.94 3.05 -17.91
CA ASP A 42 -23.26 3.53 -16.57
C ASP A 42 -21.99 3.65 -15.72
N HIS A 43 -21.80 4.80 -15.06
CA HIS A 43 -20.69 5.02 -14.12
C HIS A 43 -20.98 4.34 -12.78
N GLY A 44 -20.97 3.01 -12.76
CA GLY A 44 -21.33 2.20 -11.60
C GLY A 44 -20.16 1.96 -10.62
N VAL A 45 -20.49 1.71 -9.35
CA VAL A 45 -19.51 1.29 -8.32
C VAL A 45 -19.67 -0.19 -8.00
N SER A 46 -19.90 -1.03 -9.02
CA SER A 46 -20.05 -2.47 -8.84
C SER A 46 -18.68 -3.15 -8.80
N CYS A 47 -18.48 -4.06 -7.85
CA CYS A 47 -17.30 -4.92 -7.85
C CYS A 47 -17.27 -5.83 -9.08
N ALA A 48 -16.09 -6.01 -9.68
CA ALA A 48 -15.88 -6.95 -10.78
C ALA A 48 -15.35 -8.31 -10.29
N GLY A 49 -15.21 -8.51 -8.97
CA GLY A 49 -14.77 -9.77 -8.39
C GLY A 49 -15.84 -10.85 -8.49
N ASP A 50 -15.40 -12.06 -8.82
CA ASP A 50 -16.30 -13.22 -9.00
C ASP A 50 -17.09 -13.54 -7.72
N LEU A 51 -16.47 -13.33 -6.55
CA LEU A 51 -17.08 -13.52 -5.24
C LEU A 51 -18.03 -12.39 -4.82
N CYS A 52 -18.15 -11.32 -5.62
CA CYS A 52 -18.90 -10.11 -5.26
C CYS A 52 -20.08 -9.85 -6.21
N GLN A 53 -20.42 -10.78 -7.11
CA GLN A 53 -21.46 -10.58 -8.12
C GLN A 53 -22.89 -10.68 -7.57
N ASP A 54 -23.09 -11.45 -6.50
CA ASP A 54 -24.43 -11.73 -5.94
C ASP A 54 -24.77 -10.87 -4.71
N GLU A 55 -23.78 -10.19 -4.13
CA GLU A 55 -23.97 -9.32 -2.97
C GLU A 55 -24.30 -7.89 -3.42
N LYS A 56 -24.95 -7.12 -2.54
CA LYS A 56 -25.02 -5.64 -2.61
C LYS A 56 -23.63 -4.98 -2.47
N GLY A 57 -22.55 -5.71 -2.75
CA GLY A 57 -21.14 -5.35 -2.72
C GLY A 57 -20.81 -4.36 -3.82
N GLY A 58 -21.15 -3.11 -3.55
CA GLY A 58 -20.79 -1.97 -4.37
C GLY A 58 -20.35 -0.81 -3.49
N GLY A 59 -19.96 0.27 -4.14
CA GLY A 59 -19.42 1.44 -3.44
C GLY A 59 -17.91 1.33 -3.24
N GLN A 60 -17.28 2.49 -3.07
CA GLN A 60 -15.83 2.59 -3.03
C GLN A 60 -15.23 1.91 -1.79
N ALA A 61 -15.99 1.84 -0.69
CA ALA A 61 -15.62 1.09 0.51
C ALA A 61 -15.40 -0.38 0.20
N HIS A 62 -16.36 -0.98 -0.50
CA HIS A 62 -16.24 -2.35 -0.93
C HIS A 62 -15.04 -2.54 -1.87
N LEU A 63 -14.91 -1.69 -2.90
CA LEU A 63 -13.86 -1.84 -3.91
C LEU A 63 -12.44 -1.75 -3.36
N VAL A 64 -12.21 -0.93 -2.34
CA VAL A 64 -10.86 -0.64 -1.82
C VAL A 64 -10.56 -1.36 -0.53
N TRP A 65 -11.57 -1.80 0.22
CA TRP A 65 -11.40 -2.46 1.50
C TRP A 65 -12.11 -3.80 1.58
N GLU A 66 -13.44 -3.85 1.47
CA GLU A 66 -14.21 -5.03 1.89
C GLU A 66 -14.13 -6.20 0.90
N CYS A 67 -13.88 -5.92 -0.38
CA CYS A 67 -13.74 -6.94 -1.41
C CYS A 67 -12.63 -7.96 -1.04
N PRO A 68 -12.87 -9.28 -1.18
CA PRO A 68 -11.87 -10.31 -0.90
C PRO A 68 -10.53 -10.10 -1.61
N ASP A 69 -10.58 -9.64 -2.86
CA ASP A 69 -9.36 -9.31 -3.61
C ASP A 69 -8.63 -8.12 -3.00
N ALA A 70 -9.34 -7.07 -2.58
CA ALA A 70 -8.74 -5.92 -1.90
C ALA A 70 -8.10 -6.34 -0.57
N GLN A 71 -8.79 -7.19 0.20
CA GLN A 71 -8.27 -7.78 1.43
C GLN A 71 -6.98 -8.57 1.17
N ALA A 72 -6.87 -9.31 0.07
CA ALA A 72 -5.63 -10.03 -0.25
C ALA A 72 -4.41 -9.11 -0.36
N PHE A 73 -4.56 -7.90 -0.94
CA PHE A 73 -3.47 -6.92 -0.96
C PHE A 73 -3.20 -6.34 0.44
N TRP A 74 -4.23 -5.97 1.20
CA TRP A 74 -4.05 -5.36 2.51
C TRP A 74 -3.47 -6.31 3.55
N VAL A 75 -3.93 -7.57 3.57
CA VAL A 75 -3.36 -8.62 4.42
C VAL A 75 -1.88 -8.82 4.09
N ASN A 76 -1.52 -8.86 2.81
CA ASN A 76 -0.11 -8.94 2.43
C ASN A 76 0.69 -7.69 2.83
N TRP A 77 0.12 -6.49 2.69
CA TRP A 77 0.75 -5.23 3.09
C TRP A 77 1.03 -5.20 4.59
N LEU A 78 0.01 -5.45 5.40
CA LEU A 78 0.10 -5.42 6.87
C LEU A 78 1.08 -6.47 7.38
N ARG A 79 0.99 -7.70 6.87
CA ARG A 79 1.93 -8.77 7.22
C ARG A 79 3.38 -8.39 6.91
N ARG A 80 3.65 -7.90 5.70
CA ARG A 80 5.02 -7.50 5.28
C ARG A 80 5.53 -6.25 5.99
N TRP A 81 4.63 -5.40 6.47
CA TRP A 81 5.00 -4.29 7.33
C TRP A 81 5.38 -4.78 8.75
N GLY A 82 4.89 -5.95 9.16
CA GLY A 82 5.14 -6.52 10.47
C GLY A 82 4.02 -6.23 11.49
N LEU A 83 2.80 -5.95 11.01
CA LEU A 83 1.61 -5.90 11.86
C LEU A 83 0.97 -7.30 11.90
N THR A 84 0.91 -7.89 13.08
CA THR A 84 0.38 -9.23 13.34
C THR A 84 -1.15 -9.25 13.35
N GLU A 85 -1.76 -10.41 13.09
CA GLU A 85 -3.22 -10.59 13.19
C GLU A 85 -3.75 -10.24 14.58
N ARG A 86 -2.93 -10.39 15.64
CA ARG A 86 -3.26 -10.03 17.01
C ARG A 86 -3.39 -8.52 17.20
N GLU A 87 -2.47 -7.75 16.61
CA GLU A 87 -2.54 -6.29 16.55
C GLU A 87 -3.70 -5.79 15.68
N VAL A 88 -4.26 -6.66 14.83
CA VAL A 88 -5.45 -6.39 14.01
C VAL A 88 -6.77 -6.86 14.70
N SER A 89 -6.74 -7.76 15.67
CA SER A 89 -7.95 -8.38 16.25
C SER A 89 -8.44 -7.76 17.57
N ASP A 90 -7.57 -7.18 18.41
CA ASP A 90 -7.97 -6.52 19.69
C ASP A 90 -8.51 -5.07 19.46
N GLY A 91 -9.52 -4.92 18.60
CA GLY A 91 -9.98 -3.61 18.09
C GLY A 91 -9.11 -3.06 16.95
N GLY A 92 -8.09 -3.83 16.55
CA GLY A 92 -7.06 -3.46 15.60
C GLY A 92 -7.49 -3.26 14.16
N ALA A 93 -8.61 -3.83 13.70
CA ALA A 93 -9.08 -3.64 12.33
C ALA A 93 -9.52 -2.19 12.08
N ALA A 94 -10.15 -1.56 13.08
CA ALA A 94 -10.49 -0.14 13.04
C ALA A 94 -9.23 0.74 13.11
N SER A 95 -8.23 0.33 13.89
CA SER A 95 -6.93 1.02 13.99
C SER A 95 -6.11 0.93 12.69
N ALA A 96 -6.00 -0.27 12.11
CA ALA A 96 -5.32 -0.53 10.84
C ALA A 96 -6.00 0.21 9.69
N LEU A 97 -7.33 0.16 9.63
CA LEU A 97 -8.12 0.93 8.66
C LEU A 97 -7.90 2.45 8.86
N GLY A 98 -7.86 2.91 10.11
CA GLY A 98 -7.51 4.28 10.46
C GLY A 98 -6.13 4.68 9.94
N SER A 99 -5.10 3.87 10.19
CA SER A 99 -3.72 4.10 9.77
C SER A 99 -3.54 4.07 8.25
N ILE A 100 -4.18 3.10 7.57
CA ILE A 100 -4.14 2.96 6.10
C ILE A 100 -4.76 4.20 5.44
N PHE A 101 -6.00 4.54 5.83
CA PHE A 101 -6.77 5.56 5.11
C PHE A 101 -6.56 6.98 5.64
N SER A 102 -5.94 7.16 6.80
CA SER A 102 -5.32 8.44 7.20
C SER A 102 -3.93 8.64 6.56
N PHE A 103 -3.44 7.63 5.84
CA PHE A 103 -2.09 7.55 5.30
C PHE A 103 -1.05 7.93 6.36
N ARG A 104 -1.17 7.42 7.58
CA ARG A 104 -0.25 7.73 8.68
C ARG A 104 0.16 6.43 9.34
N CYS A 105 1.47 6.23 9.47
CA CYS A 105 1.99 5.18 10.33
C CYS A 105 1.75 5.64 11.77
N GLN A 106 0.78 5.05 12.46
CA GLN A 106 0.49 5.40 13.85
C GLN A 106 1.54 4.77 14.77
N ASP A 107 1.83 3.50 14.54
CA ASP A 107 2.79 2.72 15.31
C ASP A 107 3.86 2.12 14.39
N LEU A 108 5.09 2.06 14.91
CA LEU A 108 6.18 1.34 14.25
C LEU A 108 6.07 -0.15 14.60
N PRO A 109 6.33 -1.05 13.65
CA PRO A 109 6.34 -2.47 13.94
C PRO A 109 7.49 -2.81 14.90
N THR A 110 7.28 -3.80 15.77
CA THR A 110 8.23 -4.18 16.83
C THR A 110 9.65 -4.42 16.31
N TRP A 111 9.78 -5.10 15.17
CA TRP A 111 11.08 -5.37 14.56
C TRP A 111 11.85 -4.09 14.20
N LEU A 112 11.16 -3.01 13.80
CA LEU A 112 11.77 -1.75 13.43
C LEU A 112 12.17 -0.94 14.66
N ILE A 113 11.39 -1.04 15.73
CA ILE A 113 11.73 -0.46 17.05
C ILE A 113 12.98 -1.13 17.61
N GLU A 114 13.03 -2.46 17.59
CA GLU A 114 14.19 -3.24 18.06
C GLU A 114 15.44 -2.92 17.24
N TRP A 115 15.31 -2.91 15.91
CA TRP A 115 16.40 -2.49 15.04
C TRP A 115 16.85 -1.06 15.37
N GLY A 116 15.92 -0.11 15.44
CA GLY A 116 16.24 1.30 15.70
C GLY A 116 16.95 1.53 17.03
N ARG A 117 16.58 0.80 18.10
CA ARG A 117 17.26 0.86 19.40
C ARG A 117 18.70 0.36 19.38
N SER A 118 19.05 -0.47 18.39
CA SER A 118 20.42 -0.96 18.21
C SER A 118 21.31 0.00 17.40
N GLN A 119 20.73 1.06 16.83
CA GLN A 119 21.44 2.04 16.02
C GLN A 119 21.89 3.25 16.86
N GLU A 120 22.71 4.11 16.26
CA GLU A 120 23.07 5.41 16.84
C GLU A 120 21.83 6.31 17.01
N GLU A 121 21.86 7.20 17.99
CA GLU A 121 20.77 8.13 18.34
C GLU A 121 20.25 8.91 17.10
N ALA A 122 21.16 9.31 16.20
CA ALA A 122 20.80 10.05 14.99
C ALA A 122 19.91 9.26 13.99
N VAL A 123 20.03 7.93 13.94
CA VAL A 123 19.13 7.09 13.11
C VAL A 123 17.74 7.02 13.74
N TRP A 124 17.69 6.94 15.08
CA TRP A 124 16.44 6.93 15.83
C TRP A 124 15.61 8.21 15.60
N GLU A 125 16.28 9.37 15.51
CA GLU A 125 15.64 10.67 15.24
C GLU A 125 14.85 10.71 13.92
N VAL A 126 15.30 9.99 12.88
CA VAL A 126 14.66 9.99 11.55
C VAL A 126 13.80 8.77 11.29
N LEU A 127 13.81 7.78 12.19
CA LEU A 127 13.18 6.48 12.02
C LEU A 127 11.69 6.60 11.71
N PHE A 128 10.97 7.36 12.54
CA PHE A 128 9.52 7.49 12.44
C PHE A 128 9.11 8.24 11.17
N ASP A 129 9.82 9.32 10.82
CA ASP A 129 9.57 10.09 9.60
C ASP A 129 9.74 9.23 8.36
N VAL A 130 10.84 8.48 8.27
CA VAL A 130 11.11 7.57 7.15
C VAL A 130 10.05 6.46 7.08
N ALA A 131 9.73 5.83 8.20
CA ALA A 131 8.73 4.77 8.26
C ALA A 131 7.35 5.30 7.82
N ASN A 132 6.96 6.49 8.28
CA ASN A 132 5.71 7.12 7.87
C ASN A 132 5.68 7.45 6.36
N GLU A 133 6.78 7.96 5.80
CA GLU A 133 6.89 8.23 4.36
C GLU A 133 6.79 6.93 3.53
N MET A 134 7.44 5.85 3.97
CA MET A 134 7.34 4.54 3.31
C MET A 134 5.95 3.92 3.46
N TRP A 135 5.32 4.05 4.63
CA TRP A 135 3.95 3.60 4.88
C TRP A 135 2.94 4.26 3.93
N VAL A 136 2.97 5.59 3.81
CA VAL A 136 2.10 6.35 2.90
C VAL A 136 2.24 5.84 1.47
N ARG A 137 3.49 5.65 1.03
CA ARG A 137 3.83 5.18 -0.32
C ARG A 137 3.33 3.78 -0.59
N GLY A 138 3.50 2.87 0.38
CA GLY A 138 2.96 1.51 0.30
C GLY A 138 1.43 1.52 0.21
N CYS A 139 0.74 2.28 1.07
CA CYS A 139 -0.71 2.42 1.02
C CYS A 139 -1.19 2.97 -0.33
N ALA A 140 -0.54 4.00 -0.87
CA ALA A 140 -0.87 4.56 -2.18
C ALA A 140 -0.66 3.57 -3.33
N ALA A 141 0.43 2.79 -3.28
CA ALA A 141 0.71 1.72 -4.22
C ALA A 141 -0.35 0.61 -4.15
N THR A 142 -0.78 0.23 -2.95
CA THR A 142 -1.82 -0.77 -2.71
C THR A 142 -3.17 -0.32 -3.25
N VAL A 143 -3.63 0.90 -2.93
CA VAL A 143 -4.88 1.46 -3.49
C VAL A 143 -4.83 1.45 -5.02
N THR A 144 -3.69 1.82 -5.61
CA THR A 144 -3.51 1.83 -7.06
C THR A 144 -3.56 0.43 -7.67
N ALA A 145 -2.94 -0.56 -7.03
CA ALA A 145 -2.97 -1.95 -7.51
C ALA A 145 -4.37 -2.56 -7.43
N ILE A 146 -5.10 -2.32 -6.34
CA ILE A 146 -6.50 -2.75 -6.18
C ILE A 146 -7.37 -2.12 -7.28
N TRP A 147 -7.25 -0.81 -7.49
CA TRP A 147 -8.00 -0.14 -8.56
C TRP A 147 -7.64 -0.69 -9.94
N ARG A 148 -6.35 -0.86 -10.23
CA ARG A 148 -5.88 -1.39 -11.52
C ARG A 148 -6.41 -2.79 -11.78
N ARG A 149 -6.39 -3.67 -10.78
CA ARG A 149 -6.93 -5.03 -10.90
C ARG A 149 -8.42 -5.01 -11.25
N ASN A 150 -9.18 -4.13 -10.62
CA ASN A 150 -10.59 -3.97 -10.94
C ASN A 150 -10.80 -3.46 -12.37
N VAL A 151 -9.97 -2.50 -12.83
CA VAL A 151 -10.00 -2.02 -14.22
C VAL A 151 -9.64 -3.12 -15.22
N GLU A 152 -8.62 -3.93 -14.96
CA GLU A 152 -8.21 -5.06 -15.81
C GLU A 152 -9.31 -6.11 -15.95
N ARG A 153 -10.18 -6.26 -14.94
CA ARG A 153 -11.36 -7.13 -15.01
C ARG A 153 -12.51 -6.54 -15.83
N VAL A 154 -12.76 -5.25 -15.69
CA VAL A 154 -13.86 -4.57 -16.40
C VAL A 154 -13.49 -4.34 -17.87
N HIS A 155 -12.22 -4.08 -18.16
CA HIS A 155 -11.67 -3.82 -19.49
C HIS A 155 -10.52 -4.81 -19.79
N PRO A 156 -10.84 -6.08 -20.11
CA PRO A 156 -9.83 -7.11 -20.34
C PRO A 156 -9.08 -6.94 -21.68
N GLU A 157 -9.52 -6.01 -22.53
CA GLU A 157 -8.98 -5.75 -23.86
C GLU A 157 -7.47 -5.44 -23.80
N GLY A 158 -6.65 -6.33 -24.36
CA GLY A 158 -5.19 -6.17 -24.40
C GLY A 158 -4.46 -6.47 -23.09
N ALA A 159 -5.16 -6.92 -22.04
CA ALA A 159 -4.55 -7.35 -20.78
C ALA A 159 -4.38 -8.88 -20.76
N VAL A 160 -3.23 -9.37 -20.27
CA VAL A 160 -3.06 -10.79 -19.96
C VAL A 160 -3.84 -11.08 -18.66
N PRO A 161 -4.82 -11.99 -18.66
CA PRO A 161 -5.55 -12.35 -17.46
C PRO A 161 -4.58 -12.78 -16.37
N THR A 162 -4.63 -12.07 -15.24
CA THR A 162 -3.73 -12.31 -14.12
C THR A 162 -4.53 -12.84 -12.93
N THR A 163 -4.12 -13.99 -12.40
CA THR A 163 -4.68 -14.56 -11.17
C THR A 163 -4.53 -13.58 -10.00
N LEU A 164 -5.29 -13.76 -8.92
CA LEU A 164 -5.14 -12.92 -7.73
C LEU A 164 -3.71 -12.96 -7.19
N ASP A 165 -3.15 -14.17 -7.07
CA ASP A 165 -1.78 -14.37 -6.60
C ASP A 165 -0.75 -13.71 -7.53
N GLY A 166 -0.95 -13.79 -8.84
CA GLY A 166 -0.08 -13.10 -9.81
C GLY A 166 -0.14 -11.59 -9.68
N ALA A 167 -1.34 -11.03 -9.42
CA ALA A 167 -1.51 -9.59 -9.22
C ALA A 167 -0.89 -9.13 -7.90
N VAL A 168 -1.04 -9.91 -6.82
CA VAL A 168 -0.38 -9.66 -5.54
C VAL A 168 1.14 -9.75 -5.69
N ALA A 169 1.68 -10.78 -6.35
CA ALA A 169 3.12 -10.90 -6.59
C ALA A 169 3.68 -9.69 -7.35
N LYS A 170 3.01 -9.26 -8.44
CA LYS A 170 3.37 -8.06 -9.19
C LYS A 170 3.33 -6.80 -8.32
N TRP A 171 2.32 -6.66 -7.46
CA TRP A 171 2.21 -5.56 -6.53
C TRP A 171 3.34 -5.55 -5.48
N VAL A 172 3.77 -6.70 -4.97
CA VAL A 172 4.91 -6.78 -4.02
C VAL A 172 6.18 -6.17 -4.64
N HIS A 173 6.47 -6.51 -5.89
CA HIS A 173 7.59 -5.91 -6.64
C HIS A 173 7.37 -4.41 -6.88
N PHE A 174 6.15 -3.99 -7.16
CA PHE A 174 5.82 -2.58 -7.35
C PHE A 174 6.04 -1.74 -6.08
N VAL A 175 5.66 -2.25 -4.90
CA VAL A 175 5.93 -1.57 -3.62
C VAL A 175 7.45 -1.44 -3.39
N ALA A 176 8.22 -2.48 -3.70
CA ALA A 176 9.67 -2.42 -3.56
C ALA A 176 10.32 -1.40 -4.52
N ASP A 177 9.81 -1.26 -5.74
CA ASP A 177 10.23 -0.19 -6.67
C ASP A 177 9.91 1.20 -6.08
N VAL A 178 8.74 1.38 -5.47
CA VAL A 178 8.37 2.63 -4.79
C VAL A 178 9.32 2.94 -3.63
N PHE A 179 9.73 1.94 -2.85
CA PHE A 179 10.73 2.10 -1.79
C PHE A 179 12.11 2.46 -2.35
N CYS A 180 12.51 1.84 -3.46
CA CYS A 180 13.75 2.17 -4.15
C CYS A 180 13.77 3.63 -4.63
N ARG A 181 12.67 4.11 -5.23
CA ARG A 181 12.53 5.52 -5.64
C ARG A 181 12.64 6.48 -4.47
N PHE A 182 12.06 6.14 -3.32
CA PHE A 182 12.19 6.95 -2.11
C PHE A 182 13.64 6.96 -1.59
N ARG A 183 14.34 5.82 -1.62
CA ARG A 183 15.77 5.78 -1.33
C ARG A 183 16.55 6.71 -2.25
N LEU A 184 16.27 6.67 -3.55
CA LEU A 184 16.92 7.52 -4.55
C LEU A 184 16.62 9.02 -4.35
N SER A 185 15.44 9.38 -3.85
CA SER A 185 15.14 10.78 -3.49
C SER A 185 15.91 11.29 -2.27
N CYS A 186 16.56 10.42 -1.50
CA CYS A 186 17.43 10.83 -0.39
C CYS A 186 18.82 11.32 -0.86
N TYR A 187 19.11 11.32 -2.18
CA TYR A 187 20.36 11.83 -2.74
C TYR A 187 20.22 13.28 -3.25
N PRO A 188 21.31 14.08 -3.25
CA PRO A 188 22.67 13.75 -2.80
C PRO A 188 22.78 13.64 -1.28
N LEU A 189 23.77 12.90 -0.78
CA LEU A 189 24.00 12.69 0.65
C LEU A 189 24.34 14.02 1.34
N ARG A 190 23.33 14.69 1.90
CA ARG A 190 23.46 15.92 2.68
C ARG A 190 22.67 15.80 3.99
N GLY A 191 23.24 16.29 5.08
CA GLY A 191 22.59 16.28 6.40
C GLY A 191 22.20 14.86 6.82
N THR A 192 20.92 14.64 7.13
CA THR A 192 20.38 13.37 7.63
C THR A 192 20.17 12.29 6.55
N ALA A 193 20.56 12.54 5.29
CA ALA A 193 20.35 11.62 4.17
C ALA A 193 20.91 10.20 4.41
N THR A 194 22.10 10.07 4.99
CA THR A 194 22.72 8.77 5.28
C THR A 194 21.88 7.97 6.28
N MET A 195 21.40 8.62 7.34
CA MET A 195 20.53 7.99 8.35
C MET A 195 19.21 7.55 7.72
N LYS A 196 18.60 8.42 6.90
CA LYS A 196 17.37 8.06 6.16
C LYS A 196 17.57 6.86 5.26
N ILE A 197 18.68 6.80 4.53
CA ILE A 197 19.01 5.67 3.65
C ILE A 197 19.20 4.38 4.46
N ALA A 198 19.81 4.44 5.65
CA ALA A 198 19.94 3.28 6.52
C ALA A 198 18.56 2.71 6.92
N VAL A 199 17.64 3.58 7.35
CA VAL A 199 16.26 3.17 7.69
C VAL A 199 15.52 2.61 6.47
N VAL A 200 15.62 3.26 5.31
CA VAL A 200 14.98 2.78 4.07
C VAL A 200 15.53 1.41 3.65
N ASN A 201 16.84 1.21 3.76
CA ASN A 201 17.47 -0.07 3.43
C ASN A 201 16.98 -1.18 4.36
N GLU A 202 16.84 -0.90 5.66
CA GLU A 202 16.34 -1.90 6.60
C GLU A 202 14.87 -2.26 6.34
N ILE A 203 13.99 -1.25 6.16
CA ILE A 203 12.59 -1.51 5.80
C ILE A 203 12.49 -2.29 4.49
N SER A 204 13.31 -1.95 3.49
CA SER A 204 13.35 -2.67 2.22
C SER A 204 13.84 -4.12 2.40
N ARG A 205 14.85 -4.34 3.24
CA ARG A 205 15.38 -5.67 3.56
C ARG A 205 14.30 -6.54 4.20
N HIS A 206 13.58 -6.01 5.18
CA HIS A 206 12.47 -6.69 5.83
C HIS A 206 11.33 -7.01 4.84
N TRP A 207 10.96 -6.03 3.99
CA TRP A 207 9.95 -6.22 2.95
C TRP A 207 10.23 -7.42 2.04
N TRP A 208 11.51 -7.63 1.68
CA TRP A 208 11.95 -8.74 0.83
C TRP A 208 12.07 -10.07 1.57
N ALA A 209 12.41 -10.06 2.86
CA ALA A 209 12.55 -11.28 3.67
C ALA A 209 11.23 -12.07 3.76
N GLU A 210 10.10 -11.36 3.70
CA GLU A 210 8.75 -11.93 3.72
C GLU A 210 8.28 -12.48 2.35
N ILE A 211 9.15 -12.56 1.33
CA ILE A 211 8.83 -13.33 0.11
C ILE A 211 9.04 -14.81 0.40
N PRO A 212 7.99 -15.67 0.33
CA PRO A 212 8.20 -17.10 0.40
C PRO A 212 9.18 -17.51 -0.68
N THR A 213 10.33 -18.04 -0.29
CA THR A 213 11.37 -18.58 -1.19
C THR A 213 10.87 -19.73 -2.07
N GLY A 214 9.61 -20.16 -1.92
CA GLY A 214 8.95 -21.21 -2.71
C GLY A 214 8.16 -20.75 -3.94
N SER A 215 7.95 -19.46 -4.19
CA SER A 215 7.03 -18.98 -5.27
C SER A 215 7.70 -18.60 -6.60
N LEU A 216 9.01 -18.79 -6.74
CA LEU A 216 9.78 -18.44 -7.96
C LEU A 216 10.41 -19.65 -8.69
N ARG A 217 9.91 -20.87 -8.48
CA ARG A 217 10.17 -21.99 -9.40
C ARG A 217 9.05 -22.13 -10.42
N LEU A 218 8.90 -21.14 -11.30
CA LEU A 218 8.28 -21.36 -12.60
C LEU A 218 9.07 -20.63 -13.68
N ARG A 219 9.64 -21.45 -14.57
CA ARG A 219 10.13 -21.17 -15.94
C ARG A 219 11.52 -20.53 -16.06
N ASN A 220 12.54 -21.38 -15.95
CA ASN A 220 13.51 -21.44 -17.04
C ASN A 220 12.99 -22.50 -18.02
N GLY A 221 12.72 -22.07 -19.26
CA GLY A 221 12.74 -23.00 -20.40
C GLY A 221 14.16 -23.43 -20.71
#